data_AF-A0A950E796-F1
#
_entry.id   AF-A0A950E796-F1
#
_cell.length_a   1.000
_cell.length_b   1.000
_cell.length_c   1.000
_cell.angle_alpha   90.00
_cell.angle_beta   90.00
_cell.angle_gamma   90.00
#
_symmetry.space_group_name_H-M   'P 1'
#
loop_
_entity.id
_entity.type
_entity.pdbx_description
1 polymer ?
#
loop_
_entity_poly.entity_id
_entity_poly.type
_entity_poly.pdbx_seq_one_letter_code
_entity_poly.pdbx_strand_id
1 'polypeptide(L)'
;MLRSFAYVTSAVELLGRRRAPADFEQRARERFLEHYFGAVDPSLMPGGEAVIDNLLSIYELEKAIYELRYELNNRPDWISIPVAGIARILEGT
;
A
#
# COMPACT_ATOMS: atom_id res chain seq x y z
N MET A 1 -2.58 2.68 -5.94
CA MET A 1 -1.34 2.03 -6.42
C MET A 1 -0.50 1.43 -5.29
N LEU A 2 -0.24 2.16 -4.20
CA LEU A 2 0.74 1.77 -3.16
C LEU A 2 0.52 0.37 -2.55
N ARG A 3 -0.72 0.02 -2.18
CA ARG A 3 -1.09 -1.34 -1.75
C ARG A 3 -0.68 -2.45 -2.74
N SER A 4 -0.68 -2.17 -4.05
CA SER A 4 -0.24 -3.14 -5.06
C SER A 4 1.25 -3.47 -4.97
N PHE A 5 2.09 -2.53 -4.49
CA PHE A 5 3.51 -2.79 -4.25
C PHE A 5 3.71 -3.72 -3.05
N ALA A 6 2.90 -3.57 -1.99
CA ALA A 6 2.88 -4.53 -0.88
C ALA A 6 2.46 -5.92 -1.38
N TYR A 7 1.39 -5.98 -2.19
CA TYR A 7 0.91 -7.24 -2.76
C TYR A 7 1.94 -7.95 -3.63
N VAL A 8 2.60 -7.24 -4.55
CA VAL A 8 3.59 -7.90 -5.42
C VAL A 8 4.81 -8.38 -4.62
N THR A 9 5.21 -7.65 -3.58
CA THR A 9 6.30 -8.03 -2.65
C THR A 9 5.96 -9.32 -1.91
N SER A 10 4.75 -9.43 -1.35
CA SER A 10 4.33 -10.65 -0.65
C SER A 10 3.99 -11.81 -1.61
N ALA A 11 3.40 -11.51 -2.77
CA ALA A 11 2.98 -12.53 -3.73
C ALA A 11 4.16 -13.29 -4.34
N VAL A 12 5.31 -12.64 -4.58
CA VAL A 12 6.49 -13.34 -5.10
C VAL A 12 7.04 -14.37 -4.11
N GLU A 13 6.91 -14.10 -2.81
CA GLU A 13 7.28 -15.01 -1.72
C GLU A 13 6.24 -16.14 -1.60
N LEU A 14 4.95 -15.80 -1.50
CA LEU A 14 3.86 -16.77 -1.35
C LEU A 14 3.76 -17.77 -2.51
N LEU A 15 4.03 -17.31 -3.74
CA LEU A 15 3.99 -18.18 -4.93
C LEU A 15 5.27 -19.00 -5.12
N GLY A 16 6.18 -19.01 -4.14
CA GLY A 16 7.41 -19.82 -4.17
C GLY A 16 8.38 -19.42 -5.29
N ARG A 17 8.28 -18.19 -5.81
CA ARG A 17 9.07 -17.77 -6.97
C ARG A 17 10.44 -17.28 -6.53
N ARG A 18 10.48 -16.19 -5.75
CA ARG A 18 11.68 -15.54 -5.21
C ARG A 18 11.30 -14.58 -4.09
N ARG A 19 12.27 -14.22 -3.25
CA ARG A 19 12.12 -13.08 -2.32
C ARG A 19 12.27 -11.75 -3.06
N ALA A 20 11.35 -10.82 -2.82
CA ALA A 20 11.59 -9.43 -3.24
C ALA A 20 12.77 -8.83 -2.45
N PRO A 21 13.53 -7.89 -3.03
CA PRO A 21 14.45 -7.07 -2.25
C PRO A 21 13.73 -6.43 -1.05
N ALA A 22 14.34 -6.46 0.13
CA ALA A 22 13.69 -6.02 1.37
C ALA A 22 13.21 -4.55 1.32
N ASP A 23 13.86 -3.72 0.51
CA ASP A 23 13.57 -2.30 0.35
C ASP A 23 12.66 -1.98 -0.84
N PHE A 24 12.20 -2.99 -1.58
CA PHE A 24 11.48 -2.79 -2.85
C PHE A 24 10.17 -2.02 -2.66
N GLU A 25 9.33 -2.43 -1.69
CA GLU A 25 8.04 -1.78 -1.44
C GLU A 25 8.25 -0.30 -1.11
N GLN A 26 9.20 0.00 -0.22
CA GLN A 26 9.50 1.36 0.22
C GLN A 26 9.98 2.23 -0.95
N ARG A 27 10.99 1.76 -1.71
CA ARG A 27 11.49 2.50 -2.87
C ARG A 27 10.43 2.72 -3.94
N ALA A 28 9.58 1.72 -4.19
CA ALA A 28 8.49 1.85 -5.16
C ALA A 28 7.46 2.89 -4.71
N ARG A 29 7.09 2.91 -3.43
CA ARG A 29 6.20 3.90 -2.83
C ARG A 29 6.78 5.31 -2.97
N GLU A 30 8.01 5.53 -2.51
CA GLU A 30 8.67 6.83 -2.55
C GLU A 30 8.75 7.39 -3.97
N ARG A 31 9.27 6.58 -4.91
CA ARG A 31 9.40 7.00 -6.31
C ARG A 31 8.05 7.29 -6.96
N PHE A 32 7.04 6.49 -6.67
CA PHE A 32 5.70 6.72 -7.20
C PHE A 32 5.12 8.05 -6.71
N LEU A 33 5.18 8.31 -5.39
CA LEU A 33 4.65 9.53 -4.79
C LEU A 33 5.42 10.77 -5.22
N GLU A 34 6.76 10.71 -5.23
CA GLU A 34 7.64 11.78 -5.72
C GLU A 34 7.23 12.24 -7.13
N HIS A 35 7.08 11.28 -8.05
CA HIS A 35 6.73 11.60 -9.44
C HIS A 35 5.25 12.00 -9.58
N TYR A 36 4.34 11.40 -8.81
CA TYR A 36 2.93 11.77 -8.82
C TYR A 36 2.74 13.23 -8.38
N PHE A 37 3.35 13.63 -7.26
CA PHE A 37 3.27 15.01 -6.77
C PHE A 37 3.99 16.00 -7.68
N GLY A 38 5.06 15.59 -8.36
CA GLY A 38 5.71 16.42 -9.37
C GLY A 38 4.92 16.61 -10.68
N ALA A 39 3.97 15.72 -10.97
CA ALA A 39 3.23 15.71 -12.23
C ALA A 39 1.75 16.14 -12.11
N VAL A 40 1.15 16.02 -10.93
CA VAL A 40 -0.26 16.36 -10.69
C VAL A 40 -0.50 17.86 -10.74
N ASP A 41 -1.65 18.27 -11.26
CA ASP A 41 -2.10 19.68 -11.16
C ASP A 41 -2.30 20.03 -9.68
N PRO A 42 -1.60 21.05 -9.14
CA PRO A 42 -1.74 21.46 -7.75
C PRO A 42 -3.16 21.84 -7.34
N SER A 43 -4.02 22.28 -8.27
CA SER A 43 -5.42 22.61 -7.99
C SER A 43 -6.30 21.39 -7.64
N LEU A 44 -5.83 20.19 -7.99
CA LEU A 44 -6.49 18.92 -7.66
C LEU A 44 -6.02 18.34 -6.32
N MET A 45 -5.00 18.94 -5.71
CA MET A 45 -4.39 18.46 -4.47
C MET A 45 -5.07 19.08 -3.24
N PRO A 46 -5.28 18.29 -2.17
CA PRO A 46 -5.73 18.85 -0.90
C PRO A 46 -4.66 19.78 -0.31
N GLY A 47 -5.12 20.78 0.44
CA GLY A 47 -4.25 21.81 1.00
C GLY A 47 -3.37 21.30 2.12
N GLY A 48 -2.07 21.17 1.86
CA GLY A 48 -1.03 20.91 2.87
C GLY A 48 -0.63 19.44 3.00
N GLU A 49 0.66 19.22 3.25
CA GLU A 49 1.29 17.90 3.37
C GLU A 49 0.62 17.02 4.43
N ALA A 50 0.35 17.56 5.63
CA ALA A 50 -0.33 16.82 6.69
C ALA A 50 -1.74 16.34 6.30
N VAL A 51 -2.46 17.09 5.45
CA VAL A 51 -3.79 16.66 4.98
C VAL A 51 -3.64 15.56 3.93
N ILE A 52 -2.66 15.69 3.03
CA ILE A 52 -2.33 14.66 2.03
C ILE A 52 -1.97 13.35 2.73
N ASP A 53 -1.09 13.37 3.72
CA ASP A 53 -0.63 12.17 4.43
C ASP A 53 -1.75 11.48 5.20
N ASN A 54 -2.62 12.27 5.85
CA ASN A 54 -3.80 11.74 6.54
C ASN A 54 -4.78 11.09 5.56
N LEU A 55 -5.09 11.75 4.45
CA LEU A 55 -5.99 11.19 3.44
C LEU A 55 -5.40 9.93 2.80
N LEU A 56 -4.10 9.94 2.49
CA LEU A 56 -3.41 8.79 1.93
C LEU A 56 -3.50 7.60 2.89
N SER A 57 -3.21 7.81 4.18
CA SER A 57 -3.32 6.79 5.22
C SER A 57 -4.74 6.22 5.34
N ILE A 58 -5.76 7.09 5.32
CA ILE A 58 -7.17 6.68 5.38
C ILE A 58 -7.56 5.85 4.15
N TYR A 59 -7.21 6.29 2.94
CA TYR A 59 -7.54 5.57 1.71
C TYR A 59 -6.80 4.24 1.59
N GLU A 60 -5.56 4.16 2.08
CA GLU A 60 -4.85 2.89 2.16
C GLU A 60 -5.47 1.93 3.17
N LEU A 61 -5.93 2.44 4.32
CA LEU A 61 -6.63 1.64 5.32
C LEU A 61 -7.95 1.10 4.78
N GLU A 62 -8.77 1.94 4.15
CA GLU A 62 -10.02 1.55 3.52
C GLU A 62 -9.78 0.42 2.50
N LYS A 63 -8.77 0.60 1.65
CA LYS A 63 -8.40 -0.40 0.64
C LYS A 63 -7.90 -1.70 1.29
N ALA A 64 -7.12 -1.63 2.36
CA ALA A 64 -6.62 -2.81 3.08
C ALA A 64 -7.76 -3.58 3.78
N ILE A 65 -8.78 -2.90 4.31
CA ILE A 65 -9.98 -3.53 4.87
C ILE A 65 -10.81 -4.21 3.77
N TYR A 66 -10.99 -3.54 2.62
CA TYR A 66 -11.62 -4.16 1.46
C TYR A 66 -10.89 -5.43 1.01
N GLU A 67 -9.56 -5.33 0.89
CA GLU A 67 -8.67 -6.44 0.55
C GLU A 67 -8.81 -7.60 1.55
N LEU A 68 -8.81 -7.33 2.85
CA LEU A 68 -9.00 -8.35 3.88
C LEU A 68 -10.30 -9.13 3.66
N ARG A 69 -11.42 -8.42 3.48
CA ARG A 69 -12.71 -9.07 3.18
C ARG A 69 -12.65 -9.87 1.89
N TYR A 70 -11.99 -9.36 0.86
CA TYR A 70 -11.87 -10.06 -0.42
C TYR A 70 -11.06 -11.35 -0.27
N GLU A 71 -9.89 -11.31 0.36
CA GLU A 71 -9.02 -12.49 0.51
C GLU A 71 -9.65 -13.55 1.42
N LEU A 72 -10.34 -13.14 2.49
CA LEU A 72 -11.13 -14.05 3.33
C LEU A 72 -12.12 -14.90 2.53
N ASN A 73 -12.71 -14.34 1.47
CA ASN A 73 -13.75 -15.00 0.69
C ASN A 73 -13.22 -15.74 -0.55
N ASN A 74 -12.02 -15.41 -1.04
CA ASN A 74 -11.55 -15.91 -2.35
C ASN A 74 -10.19 -16.61 -2.30
N ARG A 75 -9.26 -16.15 -1.45
CA ARG A 75 -7.89 -16.69 -1.35
C ARG A 75 -7.39 -16.60 0.09
N PRO A 76 -7.87 -17.47 1.00
CA PRO A 76 -7.54 -17.39 2.42
C PRO A 76 -6.03 -17.39 2.73
N ASP A 77 -5.22 -18.05 1.91
CA ASP A 77 -3.76 -18.05 2.05
C ASP A 77 -3.11 -16.67 1.89
N TRP A 78 -3.85 -15.69 1.34
CA TRP A 78 -3.37 -14.32 1.08
C TRP A 78 -3.74 -13.32 2.20
N ILE A 79 -4.50 -13.74 3.23
CA ILE A 79 -4.99 -12.88 4.32
C ILE A 79 -3.85 -12.15 5.06
N SER A 80 -2.68 -12.76 5.16
CA SER A 80 -1.53 -12.15 5.84
C SER A 80 -1.10 -10.82 5.21
N ILE A 81 -1.33 -10.61 3.91
CA ILE A 81 -0.96 -9.40 3.18
C ILE A 81 -1.79 -8.18 3.63
N PRO A 82 -3.14 -8.18 3.58
CA PRO A 82 -3.94 -7.08 4.09
C PRO A 82 -3.83 -6.90 5.60
N VAL A 83 -3.69 -7.98 6.39
CA VAL A 83 -3.51 -7.87 7.85
C VAL A 83 -2.23 -7.13 8.20
N ALA A 84 -1.10 -7.49 7.59
CA ALA A 84 0.16 -6.78 7.80
C ALA A 84 0.07 -5.31 7.36
N GLY A 85 -0.68 -5.03 6.29
CA GLY A 85 -0.95 -3.67 5.83
C GLY A 85 -1.73 -2.83 6.85
N ILE A 86 -2.81 -3.38 7.40
CA ILE A 86 -3.64 -2.71 8.42
C ILE A 86 -2.80 -2.42 9.67
N ALA A 87 -2.03 -3.40 10.16
CA ALA A 87 -1.18 -3.22 11.33
C ALA A 87 -0.19 -2.06 11.16
N ARG A 88 0.56 -2.03 10.04
CA ARG A 88 1.51 -0.94 9.73
C ARG A 88 0.85 0.44 9.75
N ILE A 89 -0.31 0.57 9.10
CA ILE A 89 -1.02 1.85 9.01
C ILE A 89 -1.50 2.33 10.38
N LEU A 90 -1.98 1.41 11.24
CA LEU A 90 -2.44 1.76 12.59
C LEU A 90 -1.29 2.07 13.55
N GLU A 91 -0.15 1.42 13.38
CA GLU A 91 1.07 1.68 14.16
C GLU A 91 1.80 2.95 13.70
N GLY A 92 1.49 3.46 12.51
CA GLY A 92 2.15 4.64 11.93
C GLY A 92 3.58 4.36 11.48
N THR A 93 3.87 3.11 11.08
CA THR A 93 5.22 2.63 10.71
C THR A 93 5.32 2.21 9.25
#